data_AF-A0A2P6FWZ1-F1
#
_entry.id   AF-A0A2P6FWZ1-F1
#
_cell.length_a   1.000
_cell.length_b   1.000
_cell.length_c   1.000
_cell.angle_alpha   90.00
_cell.angle_beta   90.00
_cell.angle_gamma   90.00
#
_symmetry.space_group_name_H-M   'P 1'
#
loop_
_entity.id
_entity.type
_entity.pdbx_description
1 polymer ?
#
loop_
_entity_poly.entity_id
_entity_poly.type
_entity_poly.pdbx_seq_one_letter_code
_entity_poly.pdbx_strand_id
1 'polypeptide(L)'
;MAIEERTGICRVAEIAESMGVYTGSGDELPRVPTLTLGVAEVTPLAMANAYATFAAHGAHCEPRSILEVRDRDQKRLPVPEEKCTQVIDRPVADSVTELLSGVVDGPIAGRTGSRMSLAPQPVAGKTGTTNESAAVWFAGYTPHVAAAVWIGDPRGGFAHPLKDITINGTYYQQVFGGTLAGPIWKASMEAALADKPIEEFVLSTDLPTSVFDVNEIPDITGMATPEEIFAALTKVNLELGEISEEDSPEPAGTVIAQTPEPGGPAVPQTAVDIVVSTGLNTVPESRGAPVQDATTIMERSGYTAEIVLLETATVTPGLVIQQSVPAGTVAPVGSVILLTVSTPPTLVPQPEVPQPAPDPAAPPVEDPAVAAPAP
;
A
#
# COMPACT_ATOMS: atom_id res chain seq x y z
N MET A 1 -11.61 0.83 7.78
CA MET A 1 -11.89 0.54 9.21
C MET A 1 -10.62 0.42 10.06
N ALA A 2 -9.41 0.43 9.50
CA ALA A 2 -8.16 0.24 10.26
C ALA A 2 -7.96 1.15 11.49
N ILE A 3 -8.40 2.41 11.45
CA ILE A 3 -8.32 3.31 12.62
C ILE A 3 -9.30 2.87 13.71
N GLU A 4 -10.54 2.52 13.34
CA GLU A 4 -11.57 2.05 14.28
C GLU A 4 -11.22 0.71 14.93
N GLU A 5 -10.54 -0.18 14.20
CA GLU A 5 -10.02 -1.43 14.74
C GLU A 5 -8.99 -1.18 15.85
N ARG A 6 -8.18 -0.12 15.73
CA ARG A 6 -7.19 0.26 16.75
C ARG A 6 -7.80 0.99 17.94
N THR A 7 -8.81 1.84 17.72
CA THR A 7 -9.40 2.68 18.76
C THR A 7 -10.62 2.07 19.46
N GLY A 8 -11.24 1.06 18.84
CA GLY A 8 -12.42 0.37 19.34
C GLY A 8 -13.74 1.06 18.97
N ILE A 9 -14.78 0.25 18.76
CA ILE A 9 -16.09 0.68 18.25
C ILE A 9 -16.85 1.57 19.27
N CYS A 10 -16.76 1.26 20.56
CA CYS A 10 -17.48 2.02 21.59
C CYS A 10 -16.95 3.46 21.72
N ARG A 11 -15.62 3.62 21.70
CA ARG A 11 -14.99 4.91 21.95
C ARG A 11 -15.34 5.95 20.90
N VAL A 12 -15.45 5.53 19.64
CA VAL A 12 -15.87 6.41 18.54
C VAL A 12 -17.27 6.95 18.78
N ALA A 13 -18.20 6.08 19.19
CA ALA A 13 -19.58 6.47 19.46
C ALA A 13 -19.68 7.43 20.66
N GLU A 14 -18.98 7.13 21.75
CA GLU A 14 -18.90 7.99 22.94
C GLU A 14 -18.38 9.40 22.62
N ILE A 15 -17.34 9.50 21.79
CA ILE A 15 -16.80 10.80 21.37
C ILE A 15 -17.85 11.58 20.58
N ALA A 16 -18.49 10.95 19.60
CA ALA A 16 -19.54 11.61 18.81
C ALA A 16 -20.73 12.06 19.69
N GLU A 17 -21.16 11.23 20.64
CA GLU A 17 -22.24 11.54 21.59
C GLU A 17 -21.86 12.68 22.55
N SER A 18 -20.60 12.76 22.97
CA SER A 18 -20.09 13.88 23.77
C SER A 18 -20.15 15.22 23.02
N MET A 19 -20.15 15.18 21.69
CA MET A 19 -20.36 16.33 20.80
C MET A 19 -21.83 16.54 20.43
N GLY A 20 -22.77 15.86 21.12
CA GLY A 20 -24.21 15.99 20.91
C GLY A 20 -24.76 15.23 19.71
N VAL A 21 -24.02 14.26 19.15
CA VAL A 21 -24.48 13.45 18.03
C VAL A 21 -25.25 12.23 18.52
N TYR A 22 -26.57 12.30 18.37
CA TYR A 22 -27.52 11.21 18.62
C TYR A 22 -28.31 10.92 17.35
N THR A 23 -29.05 9.81 17.32
CA THR A 23 -29.96 9.55 16.21
C THR A 23 -31.03 10.65 16.10
N GLY A 24 -31.73 10.72 14.97
CA GLY A 24 -32.84 11.67 14.76
C GLY A 24 -33.99 11.51 15.75
N SER A 25 -34.13 10.34 16.36
CA SER A 25 -35.08 10.05 17.46
C SER A 25 -34.54 10.42 18.84
N GLY A 26 -33.25 10.73 18.96
CA GLY A 26 -32.57 11.03 20.23
C GLY A 26 -31.98 9.82 20.93
N ASP A 27 -31.87 8.67 20.25
CA ASP A 27 -31.25 7.47 20.79
C ASP A 27 -29.72 7.52 20.65
N GLU A 28 -29.03 6.71 21.45
CA GLU A 28 -27.59 6.48 21.30
C GLU A 28 -27.24 5.93 19.91
N LEU A 29 -26.03 6.23 19.45
CA LEU A 29 -25.52 5.74 18.17
C LEU A 29 -25.36 4.22 18.19
N PRO A 30 -25.52 3.50 17.07
CA PRO A 30 -25.26 2.07 17.04
C PRO A 30 -23.77 1.78 17.20
N ARG A 31 -23.39 0.88 18.12
CA ARG A 31 -22.00 0.44 18.31
C ARG A 31 -21.70 -0.72 17.35
N VAL A 32 -21.55 -0.38 16.07
CA VAL A 32 -21.32 -1.32 14.97
C VAL A 32 -20.08 -0.91 14.16
N PRO A 33 -19.36 -1.84 13.50
CA PRO A 33 -18.14 -1.52 12.75
C PRO A 33 -18.34 -0.54 11.58
N THR A 34 -19.57 -0.32 11.15
CA THR A 34 -19.89 0.61 10.07
C THR A 34 -20.20 2.03 10.58
N LEU A 35 -20.15 2.28 11.90
CA LEU A 35 -20.45 3.58 12.49
C LEU A 35 -19.56 4.68 11.91
N THR A 36 -18.26 4.43 11.79
CA THR A 36 -17.30 5.40 11.22
C THR A 36 -17.57 5.76 9.76
N LEU A 37 -18.36 4.95 9.04
CA LEU A 37 -18.79 5.21 7.67
C LEU A 37 -20.15 5.95 7.58
N GLY A 38 -20.78 6.23 8.72
CA GLY A 38 -22.01 7.04 8.80
C GLY A 38 -23.30 6.25 8.54
N VAL A 39 -23.55 5.20 9.31
CA VAL A 39 -24.80 4.40 9.23
C VAL A 39 -25.93 4.91 10.11
N ALA A 40 -25.66 5.84 11.03
CA ALA A 40 -26.67 6.40 11.92
C ALA A 40 -27.43 7.53 11.23
N GLU A 41 -28.75 7.55 11.39
CA GLU A 41 -29.59 8.66 10.95
C GLU A 41 -29.52 9.78 11.99
N VAL A 42 -28.83 10.87 11.67
CA VAL A 42 -28.59 12.01 12.58
C VAL A 42 -29.16 13.31 12.01
N THR A 43 -29.40 14.31 12.86
CA THR A 43 -29.97 15.58 12.40
C THR A 43 -28.90 16.54 11.86
N PRO A 44 -29.24 17.42 10.88
CA PRO A 44 -28.32 18.47 10.45
C PRO A 44 -27.90 19.43 11.58
N LEU A 45 -28.78 19.65 12.56
CA LEU A 45 -28.45 20.47 13.73
C LEU A 45 -27.34 19.82 14.59
N ALA A 46 -27.45 18.53 14.87
CA ALA A 46 -26.43 17.78 15.60
C ALA A 46 -25.09 17.80 14.85
N MET A 47 -25.11 17.59 13.53
CA MET A 47 -23.89 17.61 12.71
C MET A 47 -23.25 19.00 12.64
N ALA A 48 -24.05 20.07 12.48
CA ALA A 48 -23.53 21.44 12.50
C ALA A 48 -22.88 21.77 13.85
N ASN A 49 -23.50 21.35 14.96
CA ASN A 49 -22.96 21.61 16.29
C ASN A 49 -21.72 20.76 16.63
N ALA A 50 -21.65 19.52 16.14
CA ALA A 50 -20.45 18.71 16.23
C ALA A 50 -19.29 19.37 15.47
N TYR A 51 -19.53 19.89 14.25
CA TYR A 51 -18.51 20.61 13.50
C TYR A 51 -18.12 21.94 14.18
N ALA A 52 -19.07 22.64 14.81
CA ALA A 52 -18.79 23.81 15.65
C ALA A 52 -17.90 23.46 16.86
N THR A 53 -17.99 22.25 17.40
CA THR A 53 -17.14 21.79 18.51
C THR A 53 -15.67 21.73 18.09
N PHE A 54 -15.37 21.31 16.86
CA PHE A 54 -14.00 21.37 16.32
C PHE A 54 -13.53 22.82 16.11
N ALA A 55 -14.40 23.67 15.53
CA ALA A 55 -14.11 25.10 15.37
C ALA A 55 -13.83 25.81 16.72
N ALA A 56 -14.46 25.33 17.80
CA ALA A 56 -14.31 25.82 19.16
C ALA A 56 -13.24 25.05 19.96
N HIS A 57 -12.21 24.52 19.30
CA HIS A 57 -11.06 23.86 19.95
C HIS A 57 -11.46 22.70 20.89
N GLY A 58 -12.54 21.97 20.57
CA GLY A 58 -13.04 20.83 21.33
C GLY A 58 -14.08 21.17 22.41
N ALA A 59 -14.48 22.43 22.53
CA ALA A 59 -15.58 22.85 23.42
C ALA A 59 -16.93 22.65 22.73
N HIS A 60 -17.77 21.77 23.27
CA HIS A 60 -19.13 21.56 22.81
C HIS A 60 -20.10 22.45 23.59
N CYS A 61 -20.92 23.23 22.88
CA CYS A 61 -21.97 24.06 23.49
C CYS A 61 -23.36 23.55 23.09
N GLU A 62 -24.30 23.49 24.03
CA GLU A 62 -25.70 23.14 23.75
C GLU A 62 -26.32 24.16 22.76
N PRO A 63 -26.95 23.73 21.65
CA PRO A 63 -27.59 24.64 20.72
C PRO A 63 -28.72 25.43 21.38
N ARG A 64 -28.77 26.74 21.12
CA ARG A 64 -29.87 27.61 21.58
C ARG A 64 -30.47 28.42 20.43
N SER A 65 -31.78 28.55 20.42
CA SER A 65 -32.53 29.35 19.44
C SER A 65 -33.05 30.67 20.00
N ILE A 66 -33.09 30.82 21.34
CA ILE A 66 -33.63 32.00 22.02
C ILE A 66 -32.47 32.76 22.66
N LEU A 67 -32.19 33.96 22.15
CA LEU A 67 -31.13 34.83 22.67
C LEU A 67 -31.65 35.87 23.67
N GLU A 68 -32.89 36.32 23.50
CA GLU A 68 -33.52 37.32 24.36
C GLU A 68 -35.05 37.15 24.32
N VAL A 69 -35.70 37.27 25.47
CA VAL A 69 -37.15 37.40 25.59
C VAL A 69 -37.44 38.71 26.31
N ARG A 70 -38.39 39.50 25.79
CA ARG A 70 -38.88 40.72 26.43
C ARG A 70 -40.39 40.62 26.64
N ASP A 71 -40.86 41.12 27.78
CA ASP A 71 -42.30 41.27 28.01
C ASP A 71 -42.88 42.51 27.30
N ARG A 72 -44.18 42.77 27.53
CA ARG A 72 -44.90 43.92 26.94
C ARG A 72 -44.31 45.28 27.34
N ASP A 73 -43.62 45.34 28.48
CA ASP A 73 -43.04 46.55 29.04
C ASP A 73 -41.56 46.68 28.68
N GLN A 74 -41.08 45.88 27.70
CA GLN A 74 -39.68 45.78 27.27
C GLN A 74 -38.72 45.26 28.35
N LYS A 75 -39.23 44.67 29.43
CA LYS A 75 -38.37 44.08 30.46
C LYS A 75 -37.81 42.76 29.95
N ARG A 76 -36.48 42.61 30.07
CA ARG A 76 -35.78 41.36 29.76
C ARG A 76 -36.21 40.25 30.71
N LEU A 77 -36.60 39.11 30.14
CA LEU A 77 -36.88 37.89 30.85
C LEU A 77 -35.65 36.97 30.79
N PRO A 78 -35.41 36.15 31.82
CA PRO A 78 -34.32 35.18 31.81
C PRO A 78 -34.53 34.16 30.69
N VAL A 79 -33.45 33.83 29.99
CA VAL A 79 -33.37 32.74 29.02
C VAL A 79 -32.30 31.75 29.50
N PRO A 80 -32.36 30.46 29.13
CA PRO A 80 -31.33 29.50 29.50
C PRO A 80 -29.93 30.00 29.11
N GLU A 81 -28.99 29.86 30.04
CA GLU A 81 -27.58 30.19 29.81
C GLU A 81 -26.93 29.20 28.85
N GLU A 82 -25.87 29.64 28.17
CA GLU A 82 -25.05 28.77 27.33
C GLU A 82 -24.33 27.75 28.22
N LYS A 83 -24.47 26.47 27.88
CA LYS A 83 -23.72 25.40 28.53
C LYS A 83 -22.69 24.86 27.57
N CYS A 84 -21.42 25.08 27.90
CA CYS A 84 -20.29 24.58 27.14
C CYS A 84 -19.44 23.64 27.98
N THR A 85 -18.99 22.54 27.39
CA THR A 85 -18.14 21.53 28.03
C THR A 85 -16.97 21.21 27.11
N GLN A 86 -15.75 21.13 27.66
CA GLN A 86 -14.61 20.61 26.91
C GLN A 86 -14.76 19.10 26.78
N VAL A 87 -14.98 18.62 25.56
CA VAL A 87 -15.26 17.19 25.28
C VAL A 87 -14.18 16.54 24.44
N ILE A 88 -13.38 17.34 23.72
CA ILE A 88 -12.20 16.91 23.00
C ILE A 88 -11.04 17.79 23.42
N ASP A 89 -9.85 17.21 23.64
CA ASP A 89 -8.66 17.99 23.93
C ASP A 89 -8.32 18.91 22.77
N ARG A 90 -7.95 20.16 23.07
CA ARG A 90 -7.67 21.17 22.04
C ARG A 90 -6.72 20.67 20.95
N PRO A 91 -5.57 20.04 21.26
CA PRO A 91 -4.67 19.58 20.21
C PRO A 91 -5.28 18.55 19.26
N VAL A 92 -6.19 17.71 19.77
CA VAL A 92 -6.90 16.73 18.95
C VAL A 92 -7.91 17.43 18.03
N ALA A 93 -8.70 18.37 18.56
CA ALA A 93 -9.66 19.14 17.77
C ALA A 93 -8.97 20.01 16.69
N ASP A 94 -7.82 20.59 17.03
CA ASP A 94 -7.04 21.44 16.14
C ASP A 94 -6.40 20.61 15.02
N SER A 95 -5.90 19.41 15.31
CA SER A 95 -5.43 18.47 14.28
C SER A 95 -6.56 18.00 13.35
N VAL A 96 -7.77 17.78 13.87
CA VAL A 96 -8.94 17.49 13.02
C VAL A 96 -9.24 18.67 12.10
N THR A 97 -9.13 19.90 12.60
CA THR A 97 -9.31 21.12 11.79
C THR A 97 -8.30 21.19 10.66
N GLU A 98 -7.02 20.98 10.95
CA GLU A 98 -5.95 20.95 9.94
C GLU A 98 -6.23 19.93 8.83
N LEU A 99 -6.58 18.70 9.21
CA LEU A 99 -6.92 17.63 8.27
C LEU A 99 -8.13 17.98 7.41
N LEU A 100 -9.18 18.54 8.01
CA LEU A 100 -10.41 18.92 7.30
C LEU A 100 -10.22 20.15 6.40
N SER A 101 -9.32 21.07 6.74
CA SER A 101 -8.90 22.13 5.82
C SER A 101 -8.17 21.54 4.61
N GLY A 102 -7.36 20.50 4.82
CA GLY A 102 -6.75 19.72 3.75
C GLY A 102 -7.76 19.18 2.73
N VAL A 103 -8.96 18.79 3.14
CA VAL A 103 -10.03 18.29 2.24
C VAL A 103 -10.56 19.39 1.30
N VAL A 104 -10.57 20.65 1.72
CA VAL A 104 -11.19 21.77 0.98
C VAL A 104 -10.16 22.63 0.27
N ASP A 105 -9.03 22.97 0.90
CA ASP A 105 -7.97 23.84 0.36
C ASP A 105 -6.55 23.23 0.36
N GLY A 106 -6.38 21.97 0.77
CA GLY A 106 -5.08 21.29 0.79
C GLY A 106 -4.40 21.07 -0.59
N PRO A 107 -3.15 20.58 -0.60
CA PRO A 107 -2.36 20.44 -1.83
C PRO A 107 -2.66 19.18 -2.65
N ILE A 108 -3.38 18.20 -2.07
CA ILE A 108 -3.62 16.91 -2.72
C ILE A 108 -4.54 17.07 -3.94
N ALA A 109 -4.22 16.43 -5.06
CA ALA A 109 -5.09 16.42 -6.24
C ALA A 109 -6.33 15.53 -6.03
N GLY A 110 -7.47 15.85 -6.66
CA GLY A 110 -8.67 15.01 -6.59
C GLY A 110 -9.48 15.09 -5.30
N ARG A 111 -9.20 16.08 -4.44
CA ARG A 111 -9.94 16.29 -3.18
C ARG A 111 -11.43 16.49 -3.41
N THR A 112 -12.22 15.74 -2.66
CA THR A 112 -13.68 15.71 -2.78
C THR A 112 -14.37 17.04 -2.40
N GLY A 113 -13.77 17.82 -1.49
CA GLY A 113 -14.29 19.10 -1.03
C GLY A 113 -13.77 20.33 -1.79
N SER A 114 -12.89 20.16 -2.78
CA SER A 114 -12.16 21.25 -3.46
C SER A 114 -13.05 22.39 -3.99
N ARG A 115 -14.25 22.08 -4.46
CA ARG A 115 -15.21 23.09 -4.97
C ARG A 115 -15.87 23.93 -3.87
N MET A 116 -15.70 23.55 -2.60
CA MET A 116 -16.27 24.23 -1.43
C MET A 116 -15.31 25.24 -0.79
N SER A 117 -14.20 25.55 -1.44
CA SER A 117 -13.32 26.65 -1.03
C SER A 117 -14.10 27.95 -0.89
N LEU A 118 -13.83 28.68 0.20
CA LEU A 118 -14.41 29.99 0.53
C LEU A 118 -13.37 31.11 0.44
N ALA A 119 -12.25 30.87 -0.25
CA ALA A 119 -11.14 31.80 -0.35
C ALA A 119 -11.61 33.25 -0.60
N PRO A 120 -11.10 34.24 0.16
CA PRO A 120 -9.97 34.14 1.09
C PRO A 120 -10.32 33.65 2.51
N GLN A 121 -11.58 33.33 2.81
CA GLN A 121 -11.94 32.78 4.13
C GLN A 121 -11.39 31.34 4.27
N PRO A 122 -10.66 31.02 5.35
CA PRO A 122 -10.22 29.65 5.59
C PRO A 122 -11.40 28.77 5.97
N VAL A 123 -11.35 27.53 5.52
CA VAL A 123 -12.46 26.58 5.65
C VAL A 123 -11.95 25.19 5.97
N ALA A 124 -12.70 24.49 6.81
CA ALA A 124 -12.55 23.07 7.09
C ALA A 124 -13.89 22.39 6.78
N GLY A 125 -13.88 21.21 6.15
CA GLY A 125 -15.12 20.52 5.86
C GLY A 125 -14.97 19.16 5.23
N LYS A 126 -16.06 18.42 5.18
CA LYS A 126 -16.09 17.06 4.67
C LYS A 126 -17.35 16.78 3.86
N THR A 127 -17.14 16.13 2.73
CA THR A 127 -18.19 15.50 1.93
C THR A 127 -18.69 14.23 2.59
N GLY A 128 -20.01 14.03 2.58
CA GLY A 128 -20.66 12.75 2.93
C GLY A 128 -21.48 12.25 1.76
N THR A 129 -21.37 10.96 1.44
CA THR A 129 -22.21 10.27 0.46
C THR A 129 -22.49 8.89 1.03
N THR A 130 -23.76 8.57 1.27
CA THR A 130 -24.12 7.24 1.77
C THR A 130 -24.15 6.25 0.61
N ASN A 131 -24.19 4.95 0.94
CA ASN A 131 -24.41 3.89 -0.04
C ASN A 131 -25.64 4.20 -0.91
N GLU A 132 -25.54 3.83 -2.18
CA GLU A 132 -26.55 4.07 -3.22
C GLU A 132 -26.96 5.54 -3.42
N SER A 133 -26.20 6.51 -2.87
CA SER A 133 -26.61 7.91 -2.82
C SER A 133 -28.00 8.08 -2.19
N ALA A 134 -28.34 7.25 -1.20
CA ALA A 134 -29.57 7.39 -0.42
C ALA A 134 -29.67 8.77 0.27
N ALA A 135 -28.52 9.32 0.65
CA ALA A 135 -28.35 10.67 1.15
C ALA A 135 -26.97 11.23 0.76
N VAL A 136 -26.90 12.54 0.60
CA VAL A 136 -25.64 13.28 0.43
C VAL A 136 -25.54 14.42 1.43
N TRP A 137 -24.33 14.67 1.89
CA TRP A 137 -24.04 15.64 2.94
C TRP A 137 -22.83 16.50 2.57
N PHE A 138 -22.83 17.71 3.12
CA PHE A 138 -21.61 18.46 3.36
C PHE A 138 -21.71 19.14 4.73
N ALA A 139 -20.69 18.94 5.56
CA ALA A 139 -20.56 19.63 6.84
C ALA A 139 -19.20 20.32 6.87
N GLY A 140 -19.18 21.54 7.38
CA GLY A 140 -17.97 22.35 7.40
C GLY A 140 -18.12 23.58 8.26
N TYR A 141 -17.01 24.27 8.48
CA TYR A 141 -16.93 25.47 9.30
C TYR A 141 -15.77 26.38 8.89
N THR A 142 -15.87 27.61 9.36
CA THR A 142 -14.80 28.61 9.48
C THR A 142 -14.62 28.95 10.96
N PRO A 143 -13.68 29.83 11.36
CA PRO A 143 -13.61 30.31 12.75
C PRO A 143 -14.90 30.97 13.27
N HIS A 144 -15.81 31.37 12.38
CA HIS A 144 -17.00 32.13 12.75
C HIS A 144 -18.32 31.37 12.67
N VAL A 145 -18.44 30.38 11.78
CA VAL A 145 -19.72 29.72 11.47
C VAL A 145 -19.46 28.25 11.15
N ALA A 146 -20.32 27.38 11.66
CA ALA A 146 -20.42 25.98 11.25
C ALA A 146 -21.80 25.71 10.63
N ALA A 147 -21.84 24.88 9.59
CA ALA A 147 -23.08 24.48 8.94
C ALA A 147 -22.99 23.04 8.42
N ALA A 148 -24.15 22.40 8.34
CA ALA A 148 -24.31 21.09 7.72
C ALA A 148 -25.53 21.10 6.79
N VAL A 149 -25.35 20.59 5.57
CA VAL A 149 -26.40 20.45 4.57
C VAL A 149 -26.59 18.97 4.27
N TRP A 150 -27.85 18.54 4.34
CA TRP A 150 -28.29 17.22 3.94
C TRP A 150 -29.23 17.31 2.75
N ILE A 151 -29.13 16.33 1.85
CA ILE A 151 -30.12 16.11 0.80
C ILE A 151 -30.41 14.62 0.75
N GLY A 152 -31.70 14.30 0.77
CA GLY A 152 -32.22 12.96 0.59
C GLY A 152 -33.73 13.01 0.38
N ASP A 153 -34.31 11.88 0.01
CA ASP A 153 -35.75 11.77 -0.18
C ASP A 153 -36.43 11.40 1.15
N PRO A 154 -37.38 12.22 1.65
CA PRO A 154 -38.05 11.96 2.92
C PRO A 154 -38.96 10.72 2.90
N ARG A 155 -39.25 10.15 1.73
CA ARG A 155 -39.97 8.87 1.59
C ARG A 155 -39.07 7.66 1.87
N GLY A 156 -37.76 7.89 2.04
CA GLY A 156 -36.77 6.87 2.36
C GLY A 156 -35.67 6.82 1.31
N GLY A 157 -34.45 7.23 1.66
CA GLY A 157 -33.33 7.39 0.72
C GLY A 157 -32.93 6.12 -0.02
N PHE A 158 -33.02 4.93 0.60
CA PHE A 158 -32.71 3.67 -0.08
C PHE A 158 -33.82 3.25 -1.06
N ALA A 159 -35.07 3.58 -0.77
CA ALA A 159 -36.20 3.33 -1.68
C ALA A 159 -36.27 4.36 -2.81
N HIS A 160 -35.77 5.57 -2.55
CA HIS A 160 -35.78 6.71 -3.45
C HIS A 160 -34.38 7.36 -3.48
N PRO A 161 -33.37 6.66 -4.04
CA PRO A 161 -32.00 7.16 -4.06
C PRO A 161 -31.84 8.36 -4.97
N LEU A 162 -30.80 9.16 -4.73
CA LEU A 162 -30.43 10.29 -5.58
C LEU A 162 -29.64 9.82 -6.81
N LYS A 163 -30.23 8.88 -7.56
CA LYS A 163 -29.72 8.29 -8.81
C LYS A 163 -30.78 8.41 -9.89
N ASP A 164 -30.35 8.75 -11.10
CA ASP A 164 -31.22 8.95 -12.27
C ASP A 164 -32.38 9.93 -12.02
N ILE A 165 -32.10 11.01 -11.28
CA ILE A 165 -33.09 12.02 -10.90
C ILE A 165 -32.91 13.32 -11.66
N THR A 166 -33.99 14.08 -11.80
CA THR A 166 -33.95 15.45 -12.34
C THR A 166 -34.39 16.43 -11.27
N ILE A 167 -33.50 17.35 -10.90
CA ILE A 167 -33.79 18.43 -9.94
C ILE A 167 -33.74 19.75 -10.70
N ASN A 168 -34.84 20.50 -10.66
CA ASN A 168 -34.96 21.81 -11.33
C ASN A 168 -34.50 21.78 -12.80
N GLY A 169 -34.92 20.76 -13.55
CA GLY A 169 -34.56 20.59 -14.97
C GLY A 169 -33.13 20.08 -15.24
N THR A 170 -32.31 19.86 -14.21
CA THR A 170 -30.96 19.27 -14.35
C THR A 170 -31.01 17.79 -14.00
N TYR A 171 -30.60 16.94 -14.93
CA TYR A 171 -30.49 15.50 -14.72
C TYR A 171 -29.18 15.14 -14.02
N TYR A 172 -29.27 14.22 -13.05
CA TYR A 172 -28.17 13.66 -12.30
C TYR A 172 -28.23 12.14 -12.39
N GLN A 173 -27.22 11.54 -13.01
CA GLN A 173 -27.05 10.09 -13.00
C GLN A 173 -26.82 9.57 -11.57
N GLN A 174 -25.96 10.25 -10.81
CA GLN A 174 -25.75 10.00 -9.39
C GLN A 174 -25.31 11.29 -8.69
N VAL A 175 -25.89 11.55 -7.52
CA VAL A 175 -25.53 12.70 -6.69
C VAL A 175 -24.50 12.29 -5.63
N PHE A 176 -23.52 13.16 -5.41
CA PHE A 176 -22.51 13.05 -4.36
C PHE A 176 -22.54 14.29 -3.45
N GLY A 177 -21.94 14.20 -2.26
CA GLY A 177 -21.81 15.34 -1.33
C GLY A 177 -21.25 16.59 -2.01
N GLY A 178 -20.22 16.44 -2.85
CA GLY A 178 -19.59 17.55 -3.57
C GLY A 178 -20.38 18.09 -4.77
N THR A 179 -21.43 17.42 -5.24
CA THR A 179 -22.18 17.85 -6.45
C THR A 179 -23.45 18.63 -6.12
N LEU A 180 -24.02 18.48 -4.92
CA LEU A 180 -25.28 19.14 -4.57
C LEU A 180 -25.32 19.70 -3.14
N ALA A 181 -25.05 18.90 -2.11
CA ALA A 181 -25.03 19.39 -0.73
C ALA A 181 -23.94 20.45 -0.48
N GLY A 182 -22.73 20.20 -1.01
CA GLY A 182 -21.61 21.13 -0.93
C GLY A 182 -21.91 22.50 -1.54
N PRO A 183 -22.38 22.60 -2.81
CA PRO A 183 -22.71 23.89 -3.40
C PRO A 183 -23.77 24.69 -2.62
N ILE A 184 -24.79 24.03 -2.06
CA ILE A 184 -25.79 24.69 -1.19
C ILE A 184 -25.15 25.17 0.11
N TRP A 185 -24.29 24.34 0.71
CA TRP A 185 -23.51 24.72 1.90
C TRP A 185 -22.64 25.94 1.62
N LYS A 186 -21.89 25.93 0.50
CA LYS A 186 -21.00 27.03 0.10
C LYS A 186 -21.78 28.34 -0.07
N ALA A 187 -22.87 28.33 -0.84
CA ALA A 187 -23.69 29.53 -1.04
C ALA A 187 -24.26 30.07 0.28
N SER A 188 -24.64 29.19 1.20
CA SER A 188 -25.13 29.58 2.52
C SER A 188 -24.03 30.21 3.38
N MET A 189 -22.82 29.65 3.34
CA MET A 189 -21.66 30.15 4.08
C MET A 189 -21.17 31.49 3.51
N GLU A 190 -21.09 31.65 2.20
CA GLU A 190 -20.74 32.93 1.54
C GLU A 190 -21.69 34.05 1.99
N ALA A 191 -23.00 33.77 2.05
CA ALA A 191 -23.97 34.73 2.56
C ALA A 191 -23.79 35.02 4.06
N ALA A 192 -23.55 33.99 4.88
CA ALA A 192 -23.35 34.14 6.32
C ALA A 192 -22.03 34.84 6.70
N LEU A 193 -21.03 34.80 5.83
CA LEU A 193 -19.70 35.37 6.02
C LEU A 193 -19.52 36.74 5.37
N ALA A 194 -20.51 37.25 4.63
CA ALA A 194 -20.39 38.48 3.84
C ALA A 194 -19.88 39.70 4.64
N ASP A 195 -20.30 39.83 5.90
CA ASP A 195 -19.91 40.93 6.79
C ASP A 195 -18.90 40.53 7.87
N LYS A 196 -18.31 39.33 7.77
CA LYS A 196 -17.35 38.81 8.75
C LYS A 196 -15.92 39.07 8.29
N PRO A 197 -15.01 39.46 9.19
CA PRO A 197 -13.60 39.59 8.84
C PRO A 197 -13.03 38.25 8.39
N ILE A 198 -11.91 38.29 7.66
CA ILE A 198 -11.12 37.08 7.41
C ILE A 198 -10.33 36.79 8.69
N GLU A 199 -10.57 35.63 9.27
CA GLU A 199 -9.88 35.14 10.47
C GLU A 199 -9.25 33.80 10.17
N GLU A 200 -7.98 33.62 10.52
CA GLU A 200 -7.26 32.36 10.37
C GLU A 200 -7.57 31.41 11.52
N PHE A 201 -7.50 30.10 11.26
CA PHE A 201 -7.55 29.11 12.34
C PHE A 201 -6.31 29.23 13.23
N VAL A 202 -6.51 29.39 14.55
CA VAL A 202 -5.41 29.39 15.54
C VAL A 202 -5.22 27.99 16.10
N LEU A 203 -4.47 27.17 15.38
CA LEU A 203 -4.29 25.74 15.68
C LEU A 203 -3.09 25.48 16.59
N SER A 204 -3.26 24.57 17.55
CA SER A 204 -2.18 23.96 18.33
C SER A 204 -2.23 22.47 18.07
N THR A 205 -1.36 21.94 17.20
CA THR A 205 -1.38 20.53 16.78
C THR A 205 -0.30 19.68 17.45
N ASP A 206 0.28 20.20 18.54
CA ASP A 206 1.26 19.52 19.38
C ASP A 206 0.60 18.40 20.18
N LEU A 207 0.34 17.28 19.50
CA LEU A 207 -0.10 16.05 20.14
C LEU A 207 1.09 15.43 20.88
N PRO A 208 0.91 14.95 22.13
CA PRO A 208 1.97 14.24 22.80
C PRO A 208 2.36 13.03 21.94
N THR A 209 3.62 12.91 21.58
CA THR A 209 4.15 11.77 20.79
C THR A 209 3.90 10.43 21.47
N SER A 210 3.60 10.42 22.76
CA SER A 210 3.14 9.23 23.50
C SER A 210 1.74 8.73 23.11
N VAL A 211 0.95 9.51 22.36
CA VAL A 211 -0.42 9.15 21.91
C VAL A 211 -0.38 8.43 20.56
N PHE A 212 0.64 8.68 19.76
CA PHE A 212 0.88 7.91 18.54
C PHE A 212 1.89 6.83 18.87
N ASP A 213 1.43 5.59 18.94
CA ASP A 213 2.29 4.44 18.66
C ASP A 213 2.61 4.49 17.15
N VAL A 214 3.39 5.52 16.75
CA VAL A 214 4.03 5.60 15.44
C VAL A 214 5.15 4.60 15.52
N ASN A 215 4.83 3.39 15.08
CA ASN A 215 5.86 2.44 14.74
C ASN A 215 6.82 3.10 13.76
N GLU A 216 8.11 2.95 14.02
CA GLU A 216 9.14 3.41 13.08
C GLU A 216 9.31 2.37 11.97
N ILE A 217 9.73 2.83 10.79
CA ILE A 217 10.16 1.94 9.71
C ILE A 217 11.34 1.12 10.26
N PRO A 218 11.22 -0.22 10.34
CA PRO A 218 12.27 -1.06 10.88
C PRO A 218 13.49 -1.03 9.96
N ASP A 219 14.67 -1.16 10.57
CA ASP A 219 15.90 -1.44 9.84
C ASP A 219 15.95 -2.94 9.53
N ILE A 220 15.74 -3.27 8.26
CA ILE A 220 15.84 -4.63 7.72
C ILE A 220 17.14 -4.83 6.94
N THR A 221 18.05 -3.85 6.93
CA THR A 221 19.38 -4.02 6.33
C THR A 221 20.17 -5.08 7.09
N GLY A 222 20.91 -5.91 6.35
CA GLY A 222 21.64 -7.06 6.89
C GLY A 222 20.81 -8.32 7.15
N MET A 223 19.48 -8.27 7.01
CA MET A 223 18.65 -9.48 7.06
C MET A 223 18.81 -10.30 5.78
N ALA A 224 18.85 -11.63 5.90
CA ALA A 224 19.06 -12.54 4.75
C ALA A 224 17.89 -13.50 4.53
N THR A 225 16.96 -13.61 5.48
CA THR A 225 15.84 -14.54 5.37
C THR A 225 14.53 -13.80 5.08
N PRO A 226 13.72 -14.27 4.11
CA PRO A 226 12.41 -13.68 3.84
C PRO A 226 11.46 -13.69 5.05
N GLU A 227 11.61 -14.66 5.95
CA GLU A 227 10.79 -14.79 7.15
C GLU A 227 11.05 -13.66 8.15
N GLU A 228 12.33 -13.32 8.41
CA GLU A 228 12.71 -12.21 9.29
C GLU A 228 12.24 -10.87 8.73
N ILE A 229 12.44 -10.65 7.43
CA ILE A 229 12.00 -9.43 6.73
C ILE A 229 10.48 -9.29 6.83
N PHE A 230 9.74 -10.35 6.51
CA PHE A 230 8.28 -10.33 6.55
C PHE A 230 7.75 -10.10 7.97
N ALA A 231 8.36 -10.72 8.98
CA ALA A 231 7.98 -10.53 10.38
C ALA A 231 8.23 -9.08 10.84
N ALA A 232 9.36 -8.49 10.46
CA ALA A 232 9.70 -7.10 10.80
C ALA A 232 8.69 -6.10 10.19
N LEU A 233 8.35 -6.27 8.90
CA LEU A 233 7.41 -5.40 8.21
C LEU A 233 5.96 -5.57 8.73
N THR A 234 5.52 -6.82 8.95
CA THR A 234 4.16 -7.12 9.41
C THR A 234 3.89 -6.54 10.81
N LYS A 235 4.90 -6.53 11.69
CA LYS A 235 4.79 -5.97 13.05
C LYS A 235 4.33 -4.51 13.04
N VAL A 236 4.71 -3.76 12.01
CA VAL A 236 4.41 -2.34 11.85
C VAL A 236 3.40 -2.07 10.73
N ASN A 237 2.77 -3.14 10.21
CA ASN A 237 1.81 -3.11 9.11
C ASN A 237 2.35 -2.47 7.82
N LEU A 238 3.63 -2.70 7.52
CA LEU A 238 4.25 -2.39 6.23
C LEU A 238 4.23 -3.63 5.33
N GLU A 239 4.34 -3.42 4.02
CA GLU A 239 4.36 -4.48 3.03
C GLU A 239 5.72 -4.54 2.34
N LEU A 240 6.13 -5.72 1.87
CA LEU A 240 7.34 -5.85 1.06
C LEU A 240 7.05 -5.35 -0.35
N GLY A 241 7.86 -4.42 -0.81
CA GLY A 241 7.76 -3.80 -2.13
C GLY A 241 8.55 -4.53 -3.21
N GLU A 242 9.11 -3.76 -4.13
CA GLU A 242 9.98 -4.25 -5.18
C GLU A 242 11.29 -4.81 -4.60
N ILE A 243 11.70 -5.98 -5.09
CA ILE A 243 13.00 -6.58 -4.77
C ILE A 243 13.87 -6.42 -6.00
N SER A 244 15.00 -5.73 -5.83
CA SER A 244 16.03 -5.59 -6.86
C SER A 244 17.33 -6.23 -6.38
N GLU A 245 18.21 -6.62 -7.30
CA GLU A 245 19.49 -7.26 -6.98
C GLU A 245 20.66 -6.36 -7.39
N GLU A 246 21.71 -6.36 -6.58
CA GLU A 246 22.97 -5.64 -6.87
C GLU A 246 24.19 -6.46 -6.43
N ASP A 247 25.28 -6.32 -7.18
CA ASP A 247 26.55 -6.98 -6.89
C ASP A 247 27.21 -6.39 -5.64
N SER A 248 27.32 -7.21 -4.60
CA SER A 248 27.89 -6.81 -3.31
C SER A 248 28.71 -7.94 -2.67
N PRO A 249 29.76 -7.61 -1.87
CA PRO A 249 30.52 -8.61 -1.12
C PRO A 249 29.72 -9.30 -0.01
N GLU A 250 28.54 -8.78 0.35
CA GLU A 250 27.64 -9.42 1.31
C GLU A 250 27.12 -10.77 0.79
N PRO A 251 26.78 -11.75 1.65
CA PRO A 251 26.25 -13.03 1.21
C PRO A 251 25.02 -12.88 0.32
N ALA A 252 24.89 -13.76 -0.69
CA ALA A 252 23.75 -13.76 -1.60
C ALA A 252 22.41 -13.82 -0.83
N GLY A 253 21.48 -12.94 -1.17
CA GLY A 253 20.17 -12.80 -0.53
C GLY A 253 20.12 -11.85 0.67
N THR A 254 21.25 -11.27 1.09
CA THR A 254 21.29 -10.27 2.18
C THR A 254 20.75 -8.92 1.70
N VAL A 255 19.86 -8.28 2.45
CA VAL A 255 19.38 -6.91 2.17
C VAL A 255 20.50 -5.92 2.40
N ILE A 256 20.89 -5.19 1.37
CA ILE A 256 21.96 -4.18 1.44
C ILE A 256 21.43 -2.75 1.43
N ALA A 257 20.20 -2.54 0.95
CA ALA A 257 19.51 -1.26 1.02
C ALA A 257 17.99 -1.48 1.10
N GLN A 258 17.31 -0.50 1.67
CA GLN A 258 15.85 -0.44 1.72
C GLN A 258 15.38 0.97 1.37
N THR A 259 14.18 1.09 0.83
CA THR A 259 13.48 2.36 0.63
C THR A 259 12.02 2.18 1.05
N PRO A 260 11.48 3.00 1.97
CA PRO A 260 12.10 4.16 2.61
C PRO A 260 13.19 3.82 3.65
N GLU A 261 14.00 4.83 4.00
CA GLU A 261 15.05 4.71 5.03
C GLU A 261 14.46 4.36 6.42
N PRO A 262 15.20 3.58 7.23
CA PRO A 262 14.75 3.20 8.57
C PRO A 262 14.66 4.38 9.54
N GLY A 263 13.83 4.24 10.59
CA GLY A 263 13.63 5.26 11.63
C GLY A 263 12.62 6.35 11.27
N GLY A 264 12.18 6.43 10.01
CA GLY A 264 11.05 7.27 9.60
C GLY A 264 9.71 6.77 10.15
N PRO A 265 8.63 7.57 10.09
CA PRO A 265 7.31 7.14 10.52
C PRO A 265 6.77 6.02 9.61
N ALA A 266 6.36 4.88 10.18
CA ALA A 266 5.72 3.82 9.42
C ALA A 266 4.25 4.17 9.13
N VAL A 267 3.96 4.48 7.87
CA VAL A 267 2.59 4.64 7.38
C VAL A 267 2.07 3.26 6.98
N PRO A 268 0.98 2.74 7.59
CA PRO A 268 0.41 1.43 7.25
C PRO A 268 0.22 1.20 5.75
N GLN A 269 0.49 -0.03 5.29
CA GLN A 269 0.44 -0.48 3.89
C GLN A 269 1.42 0.22 2.94
N THR A 270 2.40 0.95 3.47
CA THR A 270 3.51 1.45 2.65
C THR A 270 4.39 0.27 2.25
N ALA A 271 4.71 0.22 0.95
CA ALA A 271 5.65 -0.74 0.41
C ALA A 271 7.09 -0.33 0.78
N VAL A 272 7.87 -1.30 1.27
CA VAL A 272 9.32 -1.15 1.49
C VAL A 272 10.05 -1.92 0.41
N ASP A 273 10.60 -1.18 -0.55
CA ASP A 273 11.44 -1.74 -1.60
C ASP A 273 12.81 -2.10 -1.03
N ILE A 274 13.40 -3.20 -1.48
CA ILE A 274 14.69 -3.69 -1.01
C ILE A 274 15.65 -3.97 -2.16
N VAL A 275 16.93 -3.77 -1.88
CA VAL A 275 18.03 -4.23 -2.73
C VAL A 275 18.72 -5.39 -2.00
N VAL A 276 18.81 -6.54 -2.65
CA VAL A 276 19.49 -7.73 -2.12
C VAL A 276 20.82 -7.98 -2.83
N SER A 277 21.80 -8.46 -2.09
CA SER A 277 23.10 -8.84 -2.63
C SER A 277 22.96 -10.07 -3.54
N THR A 278 23.52 -10.02 -4.74
CA THR A 278 23.74 -11.22 -5.57
C THR A 278 24.84 -12.13 -4.99
N GLY A 279 25.67 -11.60 -4.08
CA GLY A 279 26.82 -12.25 -3.50
C GLY A 279 27.99 -12.36 -4.48
N LEU A 280 29.19 -12.00 -4.03
CA LEU A 280 30.40 -12.17 -4.83
C LEU A 280 31.21 -13.38 -4.35
N ASN A 281 31.65 -14.20 -5.30
CA ASN A 281 32.61 -15.26 -5.03
C ASN A 281 33.76 -15.21 -6.06
N THR A 282 34.81 -16.00 -5.83
CA THR A 282 35.94 -16.13 -6.77
C THR A 282 35.72 -17.33 -7.67
N VAL A 283 35.85 -17.14 -8.98
CA VAL A 283 35.74 -18.22 -9.97
C VAL A 283 36.90 -19.20 -9.78
N PRO A 284 36.62 -20.48 -9.50
CA PRO A 284 37.66 -21.48 -9.28
C PRO A 284 38.36 -21.88 -10.59
N GLU A 285 39.56 -22.43 -10.48
CA GLU A 285 40.28 -23.02 -11.61
C GLU A 285 39.65 -24.37 -11.98
N SER A 286 39.28 -24.52 -13.25
CA SER A 286 38.69 -25.75 -13.79
C SER A 286 39.46 -26.33 -14.96
N ARG A 287 40.42 -25.58 -15.53
CA ARG A 287 41.20 -26.02 -16.69
C ARG A 287 42.04 -27.24 -16.34
N GLY A 288 41.99 -28.25 -17.19
CA GLY A 288 42.70 -29.52 -17.03
C GLY A 288 42.04 -30.50 -16.05
N ALA A 289 40.97 -30.10 -15.36
CA ALA A 289 40.20 -30.99 -14.50
C ALA A 289 39.23 -31.85 -15.33
N PRO A 290 38.86 -33.05 -14.83
CA PRO A 290 37.72 -33.80 -15.35
C PRO A 290 36.44 -32.98 -15.29
N VAL A 291 35.59 -33.08 -16.32
CA VAL A 291 34.35 -32.29 -16.43
C VAL A 291 33.45 -32.39 -15.19
N GLN A 292 33.34 -33.57 -14.58
CA GLN A 292 32.50 -33.80 -13.41
C GLN A 292 33.03 -33.11 -12.14
N ASP A 293 34.35 -33.06 -11.97
CA ASP A 293 34.98 -32.36 -10.85
C ASP A 293 34.87 -30.84 -11.04
N ALA A 294 35.05 -30.38 -12.28
CA ALA A 294 34.91 -28.98 -12.65
C ALA A 294 33.48 -28.45 -12.42
N THR A 295 32.45 -29.19 -12.84
CA THR A 295 31.06 -28.80 -12.58
C THR A 295 30.76 -28.78 -11.10
N THR A 296 31.20 -29.80 -10.35
CA THR A 296 31.01 -29.86 -8.88
C THR A 296 31.66 -28.68 -8.17
N ILE A 297 32.87 -28.29 -8.56
CA ILE A 297 33.59 -27.16 -7.97
C ILE A 297 32.92 -25.82 -8.30
N MET A 298 32.42 -25.65 -9.53
CA MET A 298 31.66 -24.46 -9.94
C MET A 298 30.35 -24.35 -9.16
N GLU A 299 29.57 -25.42 -9.10
CA GLU A 299 28.30 -25.48 -8.34
C GLU A 299 28.50 -25.20 -6.85
N ARG A 300 29.54 -25.79 -6.22
CA ARG A 300 29.89 -25.51 -4.82
C ARG A 300 30.33 -24.07 -4.58
N SER A 301 30.88 -23.42 -5.61
CA SER A 301 31.27 -22.01 -5.56
C SER A 301 30.11 -21.08 -5.91
N GLY A 302 28.90 -21.63 -6.13
CA GLY A 302 27.69 -20.88 -6.41
C GLY A 302 27.52 -20.49 -7.88
N TYR A 303 28.30 -21.06 -8.81
CA TYR A 303 28.19 -20.79 -10.24
C TYR A 303 27.43 -21.88 -10.98
N THR A 304 26.76 -21.50 -12.06
CA THR A 304 26.15 -22.45 -12.99
C THR A 304 27.17 -22.84 -14.06
N ALA A 305 27.53 -24.12 -14.16
CA ALA A 305 28.44 -24.60 -15.19
C ALA A 305 27.67 -25.09 -16.43
N GLU A 306 27.91 -24.46 -17.58
CA GLU A 306 27.37 -24.90 -18.87
C GLU A 306 28.47 -25.50 -19.75
N ILE A 307 28.21 -26.66 -20.36
CA ILE A 307 29.23 -27.42 -21.09
C ILE A 307 29.14 -27.15 -22.59
N VAL A 308 30.27 -26.78 -23.18
CA VAL A 308 30.47 -26.65 -24.63
C VAL A 308 31.48 -27.71 -25.08
N LEU A 309 31.13 -28.54 -26.05
CA LEU A 309 32.00 -29.62 -26.52
C LEU A 309 32.92 -29.13 -27.64
N LEU A 310 34.20 -29.51 -27.59
CA LEU A 310 35.19 -29.22 -28.62
C LEU A 310 35.95 -30.50 -29.01
N GLU A 311 35.84 -30.88 -30.29
CA GLU A 311 36.58 -32.02 -30.83
C GLU A 311 38.08 -31.73 -30.91
N THR A 312 38.89 -32.63 -30.34
CA THR A 312 40.35 -32.50 -30.39
C THR A 312 41.04 -33.86 -30.31
N ALA A 313 42.06 -34.04 -31.16
CA ALA A 313 42.91 -35.23 -31.16
C ALA A 313 44.08 -35.14 -30.15
N THR A 314 44.34 -33.96 -29.58
CA THR A 314 45.56 -33.67 -28.83
C THR A 314 45.36 -33.60 -27.31
N VAL A 315 44.11 -33.58 -26.85
CA VAL A 315 43.76 -33.52 -25.42
C VAL A 315 42.94 -34.76 -25.07
N THR A 316 43.23 -35.38 -23.92
CA THR A 316 42.45 -36.51 -23.41
C THR A 316 40.97 -36.13 -23.34
N PRO A 317 40.04 -36.93 -23.90
CA PRO A 317 38.62 -36.65 -23.83
C PRO A 317 38.09 -36.49 -22.40
N GLY A 318 37.12 -35.60 -22.21
CA GLY A 318 36.46 -35.36 -20.92
C GLY A 318 37.16 -34.36 -19.99
N LEU A 319 38.19 -33.65 -20.48
CA LEU A 319 38.90 -32.61 -19.73
C LEU A 319 38.44 -31.21 -20.16
N VAL A 320 38.39 -30.28 -19.21
CA VAL A 320 38.12 -28.87 -19.49
C VAL A 320 39.35 -28.23 -20.14
N ILE A 321 39.18 -27.74 -21.37
CA ILE A 321 40.20 -27.04 -22.16
C ILE A 321 40.22 -25.55 -21.81
N GLN A 322 39.04 -24.97 -21.62
CA GLN A 322 38.87 -23.53 -21.41
C GLN A 322 37.63 -23.26 -20.54
N GLN A 323 37.68 -22.15 -19.80
CA GLN A 323 36.54 -21.55 -19.09
C GLN A 323 36.31 -20.13 -19.61
N SER A 324 35.05 -19.69 -19.70
CA SER A 324 34.68 -18.36 -20.22
C SER A 324 35.17 -17.22 -19.32
N VAL A 325 35.09 -17.41 -18.01
CA VAL A 325 35.59 -16.44 -17.01
C VAL A 325 36.90 -16.98 -16.43
N PRO A 326 37.99 -16.21 -16.43
CA PRO A 326 39.27 -16.66 -15.87
C PRO A 326 39.17 -17.06 -14.39
N ALA A 327 39.99 -18.03 -13.99
CA ALA A 327 40.14 -18.39 -12.59
C ALA A 327 40.70 -17.21 -11.79
N GLY A 328 40.22 -17.03 -10.56
CA GLY A 328 40.61 -15.90 -9.71
C GLY A 328 39.81 -14.61 -9.96
N THR A 329 38.97 -14.55 -10.99
CA THR A 329 38.05 -13.42 -11.20
C THR A 329 36.94 -13.45 -10.15
N VAL A 330 36.62 -12.31 -9.56
CA VAL A 330 35.46 -12.16 -8.68
C VAL A 330 34.22 -11.94 -9.54
N ALA A 331 33.20 -12.76 -9.36
CA ALA A 331 31.96 -12.72 -10.14
C ALA A 331 30.74 -12.99 -9.26
N PRO A 332 29.55 -12.48 -9.64
CA PRO A 332 28.31 -12.72 -8.91
C PRO A 332 27.98 -14.21 -8.84
N VAL A 333 27.58 -14.66 -7.66
CA VAL A 333 27.01 -15.99 -7.44
C VAL A 333 25.76 -16.12 -8.34
N GLY A 334 25.57 -17.29 -8.93
CA GLY A 334 24.57 -17.56 -9.96
C GLY A 334 25.04 -17.34 -11.40
N SER A 335 26.19 -16.67 -11.60
CA SER A 335 26.75 -16.45 -12.95
C SER A 335 26.98 -17.77 -13.70
N VAL A 336 26.73 -17.74 -15.01
CA VAL A 336 26.96 -18.88 -15.91
C VAL A 336 28.41 -18.88 -16.39
N ILE A 337 29.12 -19.97 -16.14
CA ILE A 337 30.50 -20.19 -16.59
C ILE A 337 30.49 -21.29 -17.65
N LEU A 338 30.86 -20.93 -18.88
CA LEU A 338 30.95 -21.88 -19.99
C LEU A 338 32.26 -22.65 -19.89
N LEU A 339 32.18 -23.97 -19.82
CA LEU A 339 33.31 -24.89 -19.80
C LEU A 339 33.43 -25.58 -21.15
N THR A 340 34.53 -25.32 -21.86
CA THR A 340 34.85 -26.02 -23.11
C THR A 340 35.52 -27.34 -22.81
N VAL A 341 34.90 -28.47 -23.17
CA VAL A 341 35.36 -29.82 -22.82
C VAL A 341 35.80 -30.58 -24.06
N SER A 342 36.94 -31.28 -23.96
CA SER A 342 37.48 -32.11 -25.04
C SER A 342 36.58 -33.31 -25.36
N THR A 343 36.28 -33.51 -26.62
CA THR A 343 35.65 -34.73 -27.15
C THR A 343 36.53 -35.36 -28.22
N PRO A 344 36.47 -36.69 -28.41
CA PRO A 344 37.22 -37.33 -29.48
C PRO A 344 36.72 -36.81 -30.84
N PRO A 345 37.62 -36.60 -31.83
CA PRO A 345 37.21 -36.18 -33.16
C PRO A 345 36.36 -37.28 -33.81
N THR A 346 35.31 -36.87 -34.50
CA THR A 346 34.45 -37.81 -35.22
C THR A 346 35.28 -38.49 -36.32
N LEU A 347 35.47 -39.81 -36.21
CA LEU A 347 36.16 -40.59 -37.24
C LEU A 347 35.31 -40.61 -38.52
N VAL A 348 35.78 -39.92 -39.56
CA VAL A 348 35.19 -40.06 -40.90
C VAL A 348 35.55 -41.45 -41.44
N PRO A 349 34.58 -42.32 -41.79
CA PRO A 349 34.88 -43.63 -42.35
C PRO A 349 35.69 -43.48 -43.64
N GLN A 350 36.88 -44.11 -43.73
CA GLN A 350 37.62 -44.19 -44.99
C GLN A 350 36.92 -45.16 -45.96
N PRO A 351 36.84 -44.85 -47.27
CA PRO A 351 36.29 -45.76 -48.25
C PRO A 351 37.13 -47.05 -48.31
N GLU A 352 36.44 -48.18 -48.27
CA GLU A 352 37.02 -49.53 -48.20
C GLU A 352 37.88 -49.81 -49.44
N VAL A 353 39.18 -50.04 -49.23
CA VAL A 353 40.12 -50.42 -50.30
C VAL A 353 39.87 -51.90 -50.65
N PRO A 354 39.56 -52.27 -51.91
CA PRO A 354 39.31 -53.65 -52.28
C PRO A 354 40.55 -54.52 -52.03
N GLN A 355 40.40 -55.60 -51.27
CA GLN A 355 41.47 -56.59 -51.08
C GLN A 355 41.77 -57.32 -52.40
N PRO A 356 43.05 -57.61 -52.71
CA PRO A 356 43.42 -58.37 -53.90
C PRO A 356 42.99 -59.84 -53.76
N ALA A 357 42.49 -60.41 -54.86
CA ALA A 357 41.96 -61.77 -54.93
C ALA A 357 43.03 -62.85 -54.61
N PRO A 358 42.67 -63.95 -53.92
CA PRO A 358 43.59 -65.03 -53.60
C PRO A 358 43.96 -65.90 -54.82
N ASP A 359 45.24 -66.26 -54.89
CA ASP A 359 45.92 -67.05 -55.92
C ASP A 359 45.48 -68.54 -55.90
N PRO A 360 45.01 -69.14 -57.01
CA PRO A 360 44.40 -70.48 -56.99
C PRO A 360 45.44 -71.58 -57.23
N ALA A 361 46.24 -71.94 -56.21
CA ALA A 361 47.03 -73.18 -56.25
C ALA A 361 47.47 -73.69 -54.86
N ALA A 362 46.56 -74.31 -54.10
CA ALA A 362 46.92 -75.28 -53.06
C ALA A 362 45.77 -76.30 -52.84
N PRO A 363 46.05 -77.62 -52.76
CA PRO A 363 45.04 -78.69 -52.74
C PRO A 363 44.45 -78.95 -51.34
N PRO A 364 43.31 -79.66 -51.23
CA PRO A 364 42.49 -79.73 -50.02
C PRO A 364 43.04 -80.72 -48.98
N VAL A 365 42.85 -80.39 -47.70
CA VAL A 365 43.08 -81.30 -46.57
C VAL A 365 41.73 -81.80 -46.04
N GLU A 366 41.64 -83.11 -45.91
CA GLU A 366 40.45 -83.90 -45.54
C GLU A 366 39.96 -83.70 -44.10
N ASP A 367 38.67 -83.97 -43.96
CA ASP A 367 37.82 -83.94 -42.78
C ASP A 367 37.83 -85.31 -42.05
N PRO A 368 37.71 -85.38 -40.70
CA PRO A 368 37.15 -86.54 -40.06
C PRO A 368 35.89 -86.21 -39.25
N ALA A 369 34.84 -86.95 -39.58
CA ALA A 369 33.50 -86.89 -39.02
C ALA A 369 33.35 -87.54 -37.62
N VAL A 370 32.09 -87.53 -37.15
CA VAL A 370 31.42 -88.44 -36.17
C VAL A 370 31.47 -87.96 -34.72
N ALA A 371 30.42 -87.95 -33.89
CA ALA A 371 28.96 -88.14 -34.01
C ALA A 371 28.29 -87.70 -32.68
N ALA A 372 26.99 -87.40 -32.73
CA ALA A 372 26.08 -87.37 -31.57
C ALA A 372 25.58 -88.80 -31.23
N PRO A 373 24.87 -89.09 -30.11
CA PRO A 373 23.47 -88.64 -29.96
C PRO A 373 22.95 -88.41 -28.51
N ALA A 374 21.69 -87.94 -28.47
CA ALA A 374 20.85 -87.55 -27.32
C ALA A 374 20.35 -88.75 -26.46
N PRO A 375 19.49 -88.53 -25.44
CA PRO A 375 18.09 -88.11 -25.63
C PRO A 375 17.70 -86.76 -25.01
#